data_AF-A0A839RSQ6-F1
#
_entry.id   AF-A0A839RSQ6-F1
#
_cell.length_a   1.000
_cell.length_b   1.000
_cell.length_c   1.000
_cell.angle_alpha   90.00
_cell.angle_beta   90.00
_cell.angle_gamma   90.00
#
_symmetry.space_group_name_H-M   'P 1'
#
loop_
_entity.id
_entity.type
_entity.pdbx_description
1 polymer ?
#
loop_
_entity_poly.entity_id
_entity_poly.type
_entity_poly.pdbx_seq_one_letter_code
_entity_poly.pdbx_strand_id
1 'polypeptide(L)' 'MHSPHNPLSSPALSALGWDETFAALFTEHAAAGLVPARVARVDRGLCDTLTAVGPVRADSRPTSTPSSSRSRSRHQ' A
#
# COMPACT_ATOMS: atom_id res chain seq x y z
N MET A 1 20.59 14.02 -16.78
CA MET A 1 19.13 14.07 -16.60
C MET A 1 18.74 12.78 -15.87
N HIS A 2 18.73 12.80 -14.54
CA HIS A 2 18.26 11.66 -13.76
C HIS A 2 16.84 11.98 -13.34
N SER A 3 15.88 11.25 -13.91
CA SER A 3 14.48 11.30 -13.50
C SER A 3 14.39 10.98 -12.01
N PRO A 4 13.44 11.58 -11.26
CA PRO A 4 13.19 11.14 -9.90
C PRO A 4 12.71 9.70 -9.96
N HIS A 5 13.60 8.75 -9.68
CA HIS A 5 13.25 7.34 -9.52
C HIS A 5 12.49 7.20 -8.21
N ASN A 6 11.20 7.52 -8.26
CA ASN A 6 10.29 7.17 -7.21
C ASN A 6 10.27 5.64 -7.13
N PRO A 7 10.70 5.01 -6.02
CA PRO A 7 10.78 3.55 -5.93
C PRO A 7 9.39 2.88 -6.05
N LEU A 8 8.32 3.64 -5.83
CA LEU A 8 6.93 3.21 -6.06
C LEU A 8 6.56 3.17 -7.56
N SER A 9 7.34 3.81 -8.43
CA SER A 9 7.15 3.84 -9.89
C SER A 9 8.09 2.85 -10.58
N SER A 10 8.05 1.60 -10.11
CA SER A 10 8.78 0.51 -10.76
C SER A 10 8.16 0.21 -12.13
N PRO A 11 8.93 -0.15 -13.16
CA PRO A 11 8.41 -0.37 -14.52
C PRO A 11 7.33 -1.47 -14.57
N ALA A 12 7.42 -2.46 -13.68
CA ALA A 12 6.41 -3.49 -13.50
C ALA A 12 5.06 -2.93 -12.99
N LEU A 13 5.08 -1.90 -12.14
CA LEU A 13 3.87 -1.23 -11.65
C LEU A 13 3.32 -0.26 -12.71
N SER A 14 4.16 0.48 -13.43
CA SER A 14 3.70 1.35 -14.52
C SER A 14 3.03 0.56 -15.65
N ALA A 15 3.51 -0.65 -15.97
CA ALA A 15 2.84 -1.56 -16.91
C ALA A 15 1.43 -1.98 -16.43
N LEU A 16 1.17 -1.91 -15.12
CA LEU A 16 -0.12 -2.16 -14.51
C LEU A 16 -0.96 -0.88 -14.35
N GLY A 17 -0.57 0.24 -14.96
CA GLY A 17 -1.26 1.53 -14.84
C GLY A 17 -1.02 2.24 -13.50
N TRP A 18 0.15 2.03 -12.89
CA TRP A 18 0.58 2.79 -11.73
C TRP A 18 1.37 4.03 -12.18
N ASP A 19 0.69 5.18 -12.14
CA ASP A 19 1.25 6.47 -12.53
C ASP A 19 1.68 7.32 -11.33
N GLU A 20 2.30 8.47 -11.62
CA GLU A 20 2.75 9.43 -10.59
C GLU A 20 1.61 9.92 -9.69
N THR A 21 0.39 10.04 -10.22
CA THR A 21 -0.81 10.39 -9.46
C THR A 21 -1.11 9.35 -8.37
N PHE A 22 -1.05 8.06 -8.70
CA PHE A 22 -1.26 6.99 -7.72
C PHE A 22 -0.12 6.91 -6.72
N ALA A 23 1.11 7.11 -7.18
CA ALA A 23 2.26 7.22 -6.29
C ALA A 23 2.11 8.38 -5.28
N ALA A 24 1.62 9.55 -5.72
CA ALA A 24 1.39 10.69 -4.86
C ALA A 24 0.33 10.39 -3.80
N LEU A 25 -0.80 9.78 -4.18
CA LEU A 25 -1.86 9.34 -3.26
C LEU A 25 -1.36 8.29 -2.26
N PHE A 26 -0.41 7.45 -2.65
CA PHE A 26 0.15 6.40 -1.80
C PHE A 26 1.24 6.89 -0.83
N THR A 27 1.66 8.17 -0.91
CA THR A 27 2.79 8.70 -0.12
C THR A 27 2.62 8.50 1.39
N GLU A 28 1.42 8.75 1.93
CA GLU A 28 1.15 8.56 3.37
C GLU A 28 1.22 7.08 3.79
N HIS A 29 0.80 6.18 2.90
CA HIS A 29 0.86 4.74 3.14
C HIS A 29 2.28 4.19 3.02
N ALA A 30 3.07 4.71 2.09
CA ALA A 30 4.49 4.40 1.98
C ALA A 30 5.26 4.86 3.22
N ALA A 31 4.91 6.02 3.79
CA ALA A 31 5.47 6.49 5.05
C ALA A 31 5.12 5.57 6.24
N ALA A 32 3.98 4.87 6.18
CA ALA A 32 3.60 3.83 7.13
C ALA A 32 4.29 2.47 6.86
N GLY A 33 5.21 2.39 5.89
CA GLY A 33 5.94 1.17 5.54
C GLY A 33 5.15 0.18 4.67
N LEU A 34 4.04 0.62 4.08
CA LEU A 34 3.24 -0.21 3.19
C LEU A 34 3.85 -0.25 1.77
N VAL A 35 3.65 -1.37 1.09
CA VAL A 35 4.17 -1.59 -0.27
C VAL A 35 3.01 -1.46 -1.27
N PRO A 36 3.18 -0.68 -2.36
CA PRO A 36 2.15 -0.56 -3.39
C PRO A 36 1.99 -1.89 -4.14
N ALA A 37 0.74 -2.29 -4.35
CA ALA A 37 0.40 -3.53 -5.03
C ALA A 37 -0.94 -3.40 -5.76
N ARG A 38 -1.08 -4.07 -6.92
CA ARG A 38 -2.35 -4.15 -7.66
C ARG A 38 -2.98 -5.52 -7.51
N VAL A 39 -4.25 -5.58 -7.13
CA VAL A 39 -4.98 -6.86 -7.02
C VAL A 39 -5.20 -7.45 -8.42
N ALA A 40 -4.63 -8.63 -8.66
CA ALA A 40 -4.82 -9.39 -9.90
C ALA A 40 -5.99 -10.38 -9.79
N ARG A 41 -6.19 -10.96 -8.60
CA ARG A 41 -7.27 -11.91 -8.33
C ARG A 41 -7.70 -11.84 -6.87
N VAL A 42 -8.99 -12.06 -6.62
CA VAL A 42 -9.54 -12.23 -5.27
C VAL A 42 -10.03 -13.66 -5.12
N ASP A 43 -9.60 -14.30 -4.03
CA ASP A 43 -10.05 -15.60 -3.54
C ASP A 43 -10.66 -15.41 -2.12
N ARG A 44 -11.40 -16.39 -1.60
CA ARG A 44 -12.23 -16.26 -0.38
C ARG A 44 -11.41 -15.99 0.90
N GLY A 45 -10.92 -14.77 1.07
CA GLY A 45 -10.09 -14.30 2.18
C GLY A 45 -8.64 -13.95 1.79
N LEU A 46 -8.24 -14.21 0.54
CA LEU A 46 -6.89 -13.95 0.03
C LEU A 46 -6.95 -13.21 -1.30
N CYS A 47 -6.04 -12.28 -1.53
CA CYS A 47 -5.88 -11.57 -2.78
C CYS A 47 -4.50 -11.89 -3.37
N ASP A 48 -4.44 -12.26 -4.65
CA ASP A 48 -3.19 -12.20 -5.41
C ASP A 48 -2.93 -10.75 -5.80
N THR A 49 -1.80 -10.20 -5.38
CA THR A 49 -1.38 -8.83 -5.72
C THR A 49 -0.08 -8.84 -6.50
N LEU A 50 0.08 -7.89 -7.41
CA LEU A 50 1.30 -7.68 -8.17
C LEU A 50 2.02 -6.46 -7.59
N THR A 51 3.21 -6.69 -7.05
CA THR A 51 4.08 -5.65 -6.48
C THR A 51 5.26 -5.38 -7.40
N ALA A 52 6.05 -4.34 -7.10
CA ALA A 52 7.30 -4.05 -7.78
C ALA A 52 8.31 -5.22 -7.75
N VAL A 53 8.27 -6.06 -6.71
CA VAL A 53 9.18 -7.21 -6.54
C VAL A 53 8.59 -8.53 -7.08
N GLY A 54 7.34 -8.50 -7.56
CA GLY A 54 6.65 -9.67 -8.11
C GLY A 54 5.29 -9.94 -7.45
N PRO A 55 4.66 -11.09 -7.79
CA PRO A 55 3.37 -11.48 -7.23
C PRO A 55 3.48 -11.83 -5.74
N VAL A 56 2.56 -11.32 -4.94
CA VAL A 56 2.45 -11.57 -3.49
C VAL A 56 1.01 -11.97 -3.16
N ARG A 57 0.82 -12.93 -2.26
CA ARG A 57 -0.48 -13.25 -1.70
C ARG A 57 -0.73 -12.42 -0.45
N ALA A 58 -1.69 -11.50 -0.52
CA ALA A 58 -2.13 -10.70 0.61
C ALA A 58 -3.38 -11.33 1.23
N ASP A 59 -3.45 -11.37 2.55
CA ASP A 59 -4.68 -11.71 3.25
C ASP A 59 -5.60 -10.48 3.32
N SER A 60 -6.89 -10.69 3.09
CA SER A 60 -7.87 -9.61 3.04
C SER A 60 -8.63 -9.45 4.36
N ARG A 61 -8.13 -10.01 5.47
CA ARG A 61 -8.82 -9.88 6.75
C ARG A 61 -8.97 -8.40 7.08
N PRO A 62 -10.14 -8.00 7.59
CA PRO A 62 -10.31 -6.65 8.08
C PRO A 62 -9.25 -6.42 9.14
N THR A 63 -8.40 -5.41 8.91
CA THR A 63 -7.51 -4.91 9.95
C THR A 63 -8.43 -4.33 11.01
N SER A 64 -8.75 -5.14 12.02
CA SER A 64 -9.33 -4.61 13.24
C SER A 64 -8.25 -3.70 13.80
N THR A 65 -8.38 -2.41 13.53
CA THR A 65 -7.65 -1.38 14.25
C THR A 65 -7.94 -1.67 15.72
N PRO A 66 -6.94 -2.07 16.55
CA PRO A 66 -7.15 -1.98 17.98
C PRO A 66 -7.42 -0.50 18.19
N SER A 67 -8.66 -0.17 18.54
CA SER A 67 -9.06 1.19 18.85
C SER A 67 -8.00 1.73 19.79
N SER A 68 -7.22 2.70 19.31
CA SER A 68 -6.32 3.46 20.15
C SER A 68 -7.23 4.23 21.10
N SER A 69 -7.59 3.56 22.18
CA SER A 69 -8.10 4.15 23.40
C SER A 69 -7.05 5.16 23.81
N ARG A 70 -7.21 6.40 23.32
CA ARG A 70 -6.52 7.56 23.83
C ARG A 70 -7.09 7.79 25.22
N SER A 71 -6.59 7.01 26.16
CA SER A 71 -6.91 7.12 27.57
C SER A 71 -6.06 8.23 28.17
N ARG A 72 -6.75 9.13 28.87
CA ARG A 72 -6.28 10.11 29.86
C ARG A 72 -5.55 11.36 29.33
N SER A 73 -5.76 12.56 29.87
CA SER A 73 -6.32 12.94 31.17
C SER A 73 -7.07 14.27 31.05
N ARG A 74 -8.27 14.31 31.61
CA ARG A 74 -8.96 15.54 32.02
C ARG A 74 -8.17 16.08 33.23
N HIS A 75 -7.32 17.08 33.01
CA HIS A 75 -6.81 17.88 34.13
C HIS A 75 -7.87 18.93 34.45
N GLN A 76 -8.51 18.71 35.59
CA GLN A 76 -9.21 19.72 36.38
C GLN A 76 -8.20 20.72 36.91
#